data_AF-A0A175W5H4-F1
#
_entry.id   AF-A0A175W5H4-F1
#
_cell.length_a   1.000
_cell.length_b   1.000
_cell.length_c   1.000
_cell.angle_alpha   90.00
_cell.angle_beta   90.00
_cell.angle_gamma   90.00
#
_symmetry.space_group_name_H-M   'P 1'
#
loop_
_entity.id
_entity.type
_entity.pdbx_description
1 polymer ?
#
loop_
_entity_poly.entity_id
_entity_poly.type
_entity_poly.pdbx_seq_one_letter_code
_entity_poly.pdbx_strand_id
1 'polypeptide(L)'
;MSRDEFLVWQRKLGMMYKEIWCISSFAEAESTLRGRYRTLTKCREARVRKPEWSEKDLELLTCAVRTLSKTSHPDLNPSKAPWKKVAEYIVVHGGSYYFGNSTCRKRWDGIVREEAIKRRS
;
A
#
# COMPACT_ATOMS: atom_id res chain seq x y z
N MET A 1 13.28 -19.91 -21.01
CA MET A 1 12.58 -18.92 -20.17
C MET A 1 13.52 -18.46 -19.08
N SER A 2 13.69 -17.15 -18.92
CA SER A 2 14.51 -16.60 -17.84
C SER A 2 13.84 -16.81 -16.48
N ARG A 3 14.62 -16.73 -15.41
CA ARG A 3 14.09 -16.85 -14.04
C ARG A 3 13.05 -15.76 -13.73
N ASP A 4 13.25 -14.55 -14.25
CA ASP A 4 12.34 -13.42 -14.06
C ASP A 4 11.02 -13.62 -14.82
N GLU A 5 11.07 -14.12 -16.04
CA GLU A 5 9.87 -14.48 -16.80
C GLU A 5 9.07 -15.58 -16.11
N PHE A 6 9.76 -16.61 -15.59
CA PHE A 6 9.11 -17.67 -14.80
C PHE A 6 8.42 -17.08 -13.57
N LEU A 7 9.11 -16.23 -12.80
CA LEU A 7 8.54 -15.58 -11.62
C LEU A 7 7.28 -14.78 -11.95
N VAL A 8 7.31 -13.97 -13.02
CA VAL A 8 6.16 -13.17 -13.45
C VAL A 8 5.02 -14.05 -13.94
N TRP A 9 5.32 -15.08 -14.74
CA TRP A 9 4.32 -15.99 -15.28
C TRP A 9 3.60 -16.80 -14.19
N GLN A 10 4.35 -17.42 -13.27
CA GLN A 10 3.78 -18.18 -12.17
C GLN A 10 2.96 -17.30 -11.22
N ARG A 11 3.41 -16.06 -10.98
CA ARG A 11 2.65 -15.10 -10.18
C ARG A 11 1.35 -14.68 -10.86
N LYS A 12 1.34 -14.57 -12.19
CA LYS A 12 0.13 -14.32 -13.01
C LYS A 12 -0.83 -15.51 -13.01
N LEU A 13 -0.34 -16.74 -12.93
CA LEU A 13 -1.15 -17.95 -12.73
C LEU A 13 -1.82 -18.02 -11.34
N GLY A 14 -1.50 -17.09 -10.44
CA GLY A 14 -2.12 -17.01 -9.12
C GLY A 14 -1.35 -17.73 -8.02
N MET A 15 -0.19 -18.33 -8.33
CA MET A 15 0.63 -18.99 -7.31
C MET A 15 1.16 -18.01 -6.28
N MET A 16 1.25 -18.48 -5.04
CA MET A 16 1.86 -17.77 -3.93
C MET A 16 3.38 -17.75 -4.08
N TYR A 17 4.03 -16.69 -3.57
CA TYR A 17 5.49 -16.59 -3.64
C TYR A 17 6.21 -17.76 -2.94
N LYS A 18 5.65 -18.29 -1.85
CA LYS A 18 6.15 -19.50 -1.18
C LYS A 18 6.09 -20.74 -2.07
N GLU A 19 5.03 -20.90 -2.85
CA GLU A 19 4.88 -22.03 -3.79
C GLU A 19 5.87 -21.89 -4.95
N ILE A 20 5.95 -20.69 -5.54
CA ILE A 20 6.93 -20.37 -6.59
C ILE A 20 8.34 -20.65 -6.07
N TRP A 21 8.65 -20.22 -4.85
CA TRP A 21 9.95 -20.48 -4.22
C TRP A 21 10.22 -21.97 -4.01
N CYS A 22 9.22 -22.76 -3.62
CA CYS A 22 9.36 -24.19 -3.39
C CYS A 22 9.59 -24.98 -4.70
N ILE A 23 8.85 -24.66 -5.76
CA ILE A 23 8.96 -25.34 -7.07
C ILE A 23 10.16 -24.86 -7.89
N SER A 24 10.69 -23.68 -7.58
CA SER A 24 11.83 -23.11 -8.29
C SER A 24 13.12 -23.43 -7.55
N SER A 25 14.21 -23.58 -8.30
CA SER A 25 15.55 -23.65 -7.73
C SER A 25 16.11 -22.26 -7.42
N PHE A 26 15.29 -21.33 -6.91
CA PHE A 26 15.78 -20.02 -6.50
C PHE A 26 16.61 -20.15 -5.22
N ALA A 27 17.88 -19.76 -5.28
CA ALA A 27 18.73 -19.63 -4.10
C ALA A 27 18.32 -18.46 -3.18
N GLU A 28 17.54 -17.52 -3.71
CA GLU A 28 17.12 -16.31 -3.01
C GLU A 28 15.95 -16.58 -2.06
N ALA A 29 15.89 -15.81 -0.97
CA ALA A 29 14.75 -15.85 -0.06
C ALA A 29 13.45 -15.33 -0.71
N GLU A 30 12.31 -15.78 -0.21
CA GLU A 30 10.97 -15.36 -0.67
C GLU A 30 10.76 -13.84 -0.61
N SER A 31 11.38 -13.15 0.37
CA SER A 31 11.36 -11.68 0.47
C SER A 31 12.01 -11.01 -0.75
N THR A 32 13.09 -11.59 -1.27
CA THR A 32 13.79 -11.10 -2.47
C THR A 32 12.94 -11.34 -3.71
N LEU A 33 12.26 -12.49 -3.83
CA LEU A 33 11.33 -12.75 -4.95
C LEU A 33 10.21 -11.70 -5.03
N ARG A 34 9.63 -11.32 -3.88
CA ARG A 34 8.64 -10.23 -3.82
C ARG A 34 9.22 -8.90 -4.33
N GLY A 35 10.47 -8.60 -3.98
CA GLY A 35 11.20 -7.42 -4.44
C GLY A 35 11.49 -7.44 -5.94
N ARG A 36 11.97 -8.58 -6.48
CA ARG A 36 12.21 -8.81 -7.91
C ARG A 36 10.93 -8.64 -8.70
N TYR A 37 9.84 -9.31 -8.28
CA TYR A 37 8.55 -9.19 -8.95
C TYR A 37 8.08 -7.73 -9.03
N ARG A 38 8.22 -6.95 -7.96
CA ARG A 38 7.90 -5.52 -7.98
C ARG A 38 8.77 -4.75 -8.97
N THR A 39 10.05 -5.09 -9.10
CA THR A 39 10.97 -4.45 -10.04
C THR A 39 10.63 -4.75 -11.48
N LEU A 40 10.19 -5.97 -11.77
CA LEU A 40 9.79 -6.41 -13.10
C LEU A 40 8.42 -5.88 -13.53
N THR A 41 7.51 -5.64 -12.57
CA THR A 41 6.11 -5.28 -12.87
C THR A 41 5.78 -3.82 -12.63
N LYS A 42 6.60 -3.08 -11.89
CA LYS A 42 6.33 -1.67 -11.56
C LYS A 42 7.49 -0.78 -11.99
N CYS A 43 7.14 0.37 -12.56
CA CYS A 43 8.09 1.44 -12.85
C CYS A 43 8.82 1.93 -11.59
N ARG A 44 9.94 2.62 -11.79
CA ARG A 44 10.76 3.14 -10.69
C ARG A 44 10.00 4.16 -9.86
N GLU A 45 9.23 5.06 -10.49
CA GLU A 45 8.45 6.07 -9.76
C GLU A 45 7.40 5.42 -8.84
N ALA A 46 6.75 4.34 -9.26
CA ALA A 46 5.78 3.62 -8.43
C ALA A 46 6.41 2.80 -7.28
N ARG A 47 7.73 2.86 -7.10
CA ARG A 47 8.49 2.14 -6.06
C ARG A 47 9.17 3.08 -5.06
N VAL A 48 8.70 4.32 -4.95
CA VAL A 48 9.24 5.28 -3.97
C VAL A 48 9.04 4.76 -2.54
N ARG A 49 10.14 4.66 -1.79
CA ARG A 49 10.17 4.09 -0.43
C ARG A 49 9.51 5.02 0.60
N LYS A 50 9.55 6.33 0.37
CA LYS A 50 8.93 7.37 1.18
C LYS A 50 8.27 8.38 0.22
N PRO A 51 7.05 8.10 -0.28
CA PRO A 51 6.37 9.03 -1.16
C PRO A 51 6.03 10.30 -0.40
N GLU A 52 6.16 11.43 -1.07
CA GLU A 52 5.72 12.72 -0.54
C GLU A 52 4.20 12.76 -0.55
N TRP A 53 3.63 13.40 0.47
CA TRP A 53 2.19 13.59 0.58
C TRP A 53 1.91 15.05 0.24
N SER A 54 1.14 15.29 -0.82
CA SER A 54 0.61 16.63 -1.07
C SER A 54 -0.54 16.92 -0.10
N GLU A 55 -0.86 18.21 0.11
CA GLU A 55 -2.01 18.61 0.92
C GLU A 55 -3.31 17.98 0.39
N LYS A 56 -3.48 17.97 -0.94
CA LYS A 56 -4.59 17.30 -1.62
C LYS A 56 -4.66 15.80 -1.28
N ASP A 57 -3.53 15.10 -1.20
CA ASP A 57 -3.53 13.68 -0.81
C ASP A 57 -3.98 13.46 0.63
N LEU A 58 -3.67 14.41 1.53
CA LEU A 58 -4.11 14.34 2.93
C LEU A 58 -5.62 14.58 3.06
N GLU A 59 -6.15 15.52 2.27
CA GLU A 59 -7.60 15.75 2.18
C GLU A 59 -8.31 14.51 1.63
N LEU A 60 -7.80 13.93 0.53
CA LEU A 60 -8.34 12.71 -0.06
C LEU A 60 -8.24 11.52 0.88
N LEU A 61 -7.13 11.38 1.63
CA LEU A 61 -6.97 10.34 2.66
C LEU A 61 -8.05 10.48 3.74
N THR A 62 -8.25 11.70 4.24
CA THR A 62 -9.23 11.98 5.29
C THR A 62 -10.66 11.71 4.80
N CYS A 63 -10.99 12.19 3.61
CA CYS A 63 -12.28 11.92 2.96
C CYS A 63 -12.49 10.42 2.76
N ALA A 64 -11.52 9.71 2.18
CA ALA A 64 -11.59 8.28 1.92
C ALA A 64 -11.80 7.47 3.21
N VAL A 65 -11.07 7.79 4.28
CA VAL A 65 -11.22 7.11 5.57
C VAL A 65 -12.62 7.35 6.12
N ARG A 66 -13.11 8.60 6.12
CA ARG A 66 -14.45 8.94 6.63
C ARG A 66 -15.58 8.29 5.81
N THR A 67 -15.45 8.25 4.49
CA THR A 67 -16.45 7.64 3.60
C THR A 67 -16.45 6.10 3.67
N LEU A 68 -15.27 5.48 3.79
CA LEU A 68 -15.14 4.02 3.75
C LEU A 68 -15.17 3.36 5.12
N SER A 69 -14.91 4.10 6.20
CA SER A 69 -15.09 3.60 7.55
C SER A 69 -16.57 3.45 7.82
N LYS A 70 -17.05 2.20 7.94
CA LYS A 70 -18.44 1.91 8.35
C LYS A 70 -18.75 2.34 9.79
N THR A 71 -17.76 2.83 10.51
CA THR A 71 -17.87 3.25 11.91
C THR A 71 -18.16 4.75 11.97
N SER A 72 -19.12 5.15 12.79
CA SER A 72 -19.42 6.58 13.06
C SER A 72 -18.19 7.37 13.55
N HIS A 73 -17.17 6.68 14.06
CA HIS A 73 -15.93 7.25 14.57
C HIS A 73 -14.70 6.55 13.97
N PRO A 74 -14.25 6.93 12.75
CA PRO A 74 -13.00 6.43 12.18
C PRO A 74 -11.79 6.66 13.11
N ASP A 75 -11.81 7.73 13.90
CA ASP A 75 -10.76 8.08 14.86
C ASP A 75 -10.60 7.05 15.98
N LEU A 76 -11.69 6.36 16.36
CA LEU A 76 -11.67 5.37 17.43
C LEU A 76 -11.21 3.99 16.97
N ASN A 77 -11.34 3.67 15.67
CA ASN A 77 -10.94 2.35 15.17
C ASN A 77 -10.40 2.38 13.73
N PRO A 78 -9.23 3.02 13.49
CA PRO A 78 -8.58 3.03 12.18
C PRO A 78 -8.26 1.62 11.67
N SER A 79 -8.14 0.64 12.57
CA SER A 79 -7.92 -0.77 12.26
C SER A 79 -8.95 -1.37 11.29
N LYS A 80 -10.16 -0.81 11.23
CA LYS A 80 -11.27 -1.31 10.39
C LYS A 80 -11.37 -0.63 9.03
N ALA A 81 -10.58 0.41 8.75
CA ALA A 81 -10.64 1.07 7.45
C ALA A 81 -10.13 0.13 6.35
N PRO A 82 -10.84 0.02 5.21
CA PRO A 82 -10.38 -0.79 4.08
C PRO A 82 -9.25 -0.06 3.35
N TRP A 83 -8.04 -0.10 3.91
CA TRP A 83 -6.86 0.67 3.44
C TRP A 83 -6.53 0.50 1.97
N LYS A 84 -6.81 -0.67 1.40
CA LYS A 84 -6.68 -0.91 -0.03
C LYS A 84 -7.62 -0.01 -0.85
N LYS A 85 -8.90 0.06 -0.45
CA LYS A 85 -9.89 0.93 -1.08
C LYS A 85 -9.60 2.40 -0.83
N VAL A 86 -9.03 2.74 0.33
CA VAL A 86 -8.58 4.11 0.63
C VAL A 86 -7.46 4.54 -0.33
N ALA A 87 -6.46 3.69 -0.55
CA ALA A 87 -5.40 3.97 -1.52
C ALA A 87 -5.93 4.11 -2.96
N GLU A 88 -6.85 3.23 -3.36
CA GLU A 88 -7.52 3.31 -4.65
C GLU A 88 -8.34 4.60 -4.79
N TYR A 89 -9.06 5.01 -3.73
CA TYR A 89 -9.84 6.24 -3.70
C TYR A 89 -8.97 7.46 -3.95
N ILE A 90 -7.81 7.58 -3.27
CA ILE A 90 -6.89 8.70 -3.45
C ILE A 90 -6.48 8.81 -4.93
N VAL A 91 -6.12 7.70 -5.55
CA VAL A 91 -5.66 7.70 -6.95
C VAL A 91 -6.80 8.04 -7.92
N VAL A 92 -7.99 7.47 -7.71
CA VAL A 92 -9.18 7.73 -8.55
C VAL A 92 -9.61 9.20 -8.48
N HIS A 93 -9.44 9.86 -7.33
CA HIS A 93 -9.80 11.27 -7.14
C HIS A 93 -8.65 12.25 -7.49
N GLY A 94 -7.63 11.77 -8.20
CA GLY A 94 -6.52 12.59 -8.69
C GLY A 94 -5.52 12.97 -7.61
N GLY A 95 -5.26 12.05 -6.69
CA GLY A 95 -4.11 12.09 -5.79
C GLY A 95 -2.80 11.93 -6.57
N SER A 96 -1.72 12.44 -6.00
CA SER A 96 -0.41 12.54 -6.65
C SER A 96 0.29 11.19 -6.83
N TYR A 97 -0.05 10.21 -6.00
CA TYR A 97 0.69 8.96 -5.91
C TYR A 97 -0.18 7.78 -5.47
N TYR A 98 0.16 6.58 -5.97
CA TYR A 98 -0.43 5.33 -5.47
C TYR A 98 0.24 4.92 -4.15
N PHE A 99 -0.33 5.36 -3.03
CA PHE A 99 0.15 5.01 -1.70
C PHE A 99 -0.15 3.55 -1.36
N GLY A 100 0.80 2.85 -0.73
CA GLY A 100 0.56 1.49 -0.23
C GLY A 100 -0.36 1.48 0.99
N ASN A 101 -1.08 0.38 1.21
CA ASN A 101 -2.03 0.22 2.32
C ASN A 101 -1.44 0.63 3.69
N SER A 102 -0.23 0.17 3.99
CA SER A 102 0.45 0.48 5.24
C SER A 102 0.92 1.93 5.33
N THR A 103 1.21 2.56 4.18
CA THR A 103 1.56 3.98 4.11
C THR A 103 0.35 4.84 4.45
N CYS A 104 -0.82 4.56 3.86
CA CYS A 104 -2.07 5.26 4.19
C CYS A 104 -2.41 5.14 5.67
N ARG A 105 -2.34 3.91 6.22
CA ARG A 105 -2.58 3.67 7.65
C ARG A 105 -1.66 4.49 8.54
N LYS A 106 -0.34 4.41 8.30
CA LYS A 106 0.65 5.14 9.11
C LYS A 106 0.45 6.65 9.03
N ARG A 107 0.08 7.18 7.86
CA ARG A 107 -0.18 8.62 7.70
C ARG A 107 -1.43 9.03 8.48
N TRP A 108 -2.50 8.25 8.40
CA TRP A 108 -3.73 8.48 9.17
C TRP A 108 -3.48 8.43 10.68
N ASP A 109 -2.77 7.40 11.16
CA ASP A 109 -2.39 7.30 12.59
C ASP A 109 -1.58 8.54 13.03
N GLY A 110 -0.73 9.07 12.15
CA GLY A 110 -0.03 10.34 12.34
C GLY A 110 -0.98 11.53 12.47
N ILE A 111 -1.91 11.70 11.52
CA ILE A 111 -2.90 12.80 11.53
C ILE A 111 -3.73 12.77 12.81
N VAL A 112 -4.27 11.60 13.18
CA VAL A 112 -5.07 11.43 14.40
C VAL A 112 -4.25 11.78 15.65
N ARG A 113 -2.98 11.38 15.69
CA ARG A 113 -2.06 11.73 16.78
C ARG A 113 -1.78 13.24 16.83
N GLU A 114 -1.54 13.87 15.69
CA GLU A 114 -1.32 15.31 15.56
C GLU A 114 -2.56 16.10 16.02
N GLU A 115 -3.76 15.68 15.62
CA GLU A 115 -5.02 16.27 16.09
C GLU A 115 -5.22 16.09 17.61
N ALA A 116 -4.90 14.92 18.15
CA ALA A 116 -5.01 14.65 19.58
C ALA A 116 -4.05 15.52 20.41
N ILE A 117 -2.86 15.84 19.89
CA ILE A 117 -1.91 16.76 20.53
C ILE A 117 -2.45 18.20 20.49
N LYS A 118 -2.96 18.65 19.33
CA LYS A 118 -3.53 19.99 19.18
C LYS A 118 -4.74 20.24 20.09
N ARG A 119 -5.57 19.23 20.36
CA ARG A 119 -6.72 19.35 21.28
C ARG A 119 -6.32 19.44 22.77
N ARG A 120 -5.06 19.12 23.10
CA ARG A 120 -4.52 19.16 24.48
C ARG A 120 -3.68 20.40 24.76
N SER A 121 -3.32 21.17 23.72
CA SER A 121 -2.57 22.42 23.83
C SER A 121 -3.53 23.59 23.81
#